data_AF-A0A922CGW2-F1
#
_entry.id   AF-A0A922CGW2-F1
#
_cell.length_a   1.000
_cell.length_b   1.000
_cell.length_c   1.000
_cell.angle_alpha   90.00
_cell.angle_beta   90.00
_cell.angle_gamma   90.00
#
_symmetry.space_group_name_H-M   'P 1'
#
loop_
_entity.id
_entity.type
_entity.pdbx_description
1 polymer ?
#
loop_
_entity_poly.entity_id
_entity_poly.type
_entity_poly.pdbx_seq_one_letter_code
_entity_poly.pdbx_strand_id
1 'polypeptide(L)'
;MDLDPTPEALQRKLYFLLEQLQDMARELPPKYQMRVPIELLSGLANCLLNDTVFEIVKGLMEIQHVTEKHLFQQRLQVINENTLIVSRLLCAMTNDRLKRMVKVGNRL
;
A
#
# COMPACT_ATOMS: atom_id res chain seq x y z
N MET A 1 -14.45 -31.67 -6.89
CA MET A 1 -13.18 -32.38 -7.15
C MET A 1 -12.42 -31.49 -8.10
N ASP A 2 -11.56 -30.64 -7.57
CA ASP A 2 -10.70 -29.82 -8.41
C ASP A 2 -9.71 -30.79 -9.07
N LEU A 3 -9.86 -30.97 -10.38
CA LEU A 3 -8.90 -31.74 -11.17
C LEU A 3 -7.61 -30.94 -11.16
N ASP A 4 -6.58 -31.47 -10.49
CA ASP A 4 -5.23 -30.96 -10.67
C ASP A 4 -4.91 -30.91 -12.18
N PRO A 5 -4.37 -29.78 -12.67
CA PRO A 5 -4.11 -29.61 -14.09
C PRO A 5 -3.13 -30.69 -14.56
N THR A 6 -3.43 -31.33 -15.71
CA THR A 6 -2.55 -32.37 -16.25
C THR A 6 -1.17 -31.77 -16.58
N PRO A 7 -0.10 -32.57 -16.55
CA PRO A 7 1.25 -32.11 -16.90
C PRO A 7 1.31 -31.41 -18.27
N GLU A 8 0.54 -31.88 -19.25
CA GLU A 8 0.44 -31.29 -20.58
C GLU A 8 -0.24 -29.91 -20.57
N ALA A 9 -1.26 -29.73 -19.72
CA ALA A 9 -1.94 -28.45 -19.55
C ALA A 9 -1.00 -27.41 -18.91
N LEU A 10 -0.25 -27.82 -17.89
CA LEU A 10 0.78 -26.98 -17.27
C LEU A 10 1.88 -26.58 -18.26
N GLN A 11 2.35 -27.54 -19.06
CA GLN A 11 3.37 -27.29 -20.07
C GLN A 11 2.88 -26.33 -21.17
N ARG A 12 1.64 -26.47 -21.64
CA ARG A 12 1.03 -25.52 -22.59
C ARG A 12 0.94 -24.11 -22.00
N LYS A 13 0.51 -23.99 -20.74
CA LYS A 13 0.44 -22.70 -20.03
C LYS A 13 1.84 -22.09 -19.86
N LEU A 14 2.85 -22.90 -19.54
CA LEU A 14 4.24 -22.44 -19.42
C LEU A 14 4.78 -21.88 -20.74
N TYR A 15 4.59 -22.60 -21.86
CA TYR A 15 5.02 -22.13 -23.17
C TYR A 15 4.30 -20.85 -23.59
N PHE A 16 2.99 -20.77 -23.34
CA PHE A 16 2.22 -19.57 -23.59
C PHE A 16 2.74 -18.36 -22.80
N LEU A 17 3.05 -18.54 -21.51
CA LEU A 17 3.62 -17.47 -20.67
C LEU A 17 5.00 -17.05 -21.16
N LEU A 18 5.85 -18.02 -21.54
CA LEU A 18 7.19 -17.74 -22.05
C LEU A 18 7.15 -16.96 -23.38
N GLU A 19 6.24 -17.32 -24.28
CA GLU A 19 6.05 -16.61 -25.56
C GLU A 19 5.67 -15.15 -25.33
N GLN A 20 4.68 -14.88 -24.48
CA GLN A 20 4.30 -13.50 -24.13
C GLN A 20 5.45 -12.71 -23.50
N LEU A 21 6.22 -13.34 -22.60
CA LEU A 21 7.41 -12.73 -22.00
C LEU A 21 8.49 -12.40 -23.03
N GLN A 22 8.70 -13.27 -24.02
CA GLN A 22 9.64 -13.03 -25.11
C GLN A 22 9.18 -11.87 -26.00
N ASP A 23 7.89 -11.80 -26.33
CA ASP A 23 7.35 -10.71 -27.13
C ASP A 23 7.50 -9.36 -26.43
N MET A 24 7.16 -9.29 -25.13
CA MET A 24 7.41 -8.09 -24.32
C MET A 24 8.90 -7.73 -24.26
N ALA A 25 9.80 -8.72 -24.18
CA ALA A 25 11.24 -8.46 -24.18
C ALA A 25 11.73 -7.92 -25.53
N ARG A 26 11.15 -8.34 -26.66
CA ARG A 26 11.50 -7.85 -28.01
C ARG A 26 11.13 -6.40 -28.23
N GLU A 27 10.08 -5.91 -27.57
CA GLU A 27 9.65 -4.50 -27.64
C GLU A 27 10.60 -3.55 -26.91
N LEU A 28 11.48 -4.08 -26.04
CA LEU A 28 12.44 -3.26 -25.31
C LEU A 28 13.55 -2.75 -26.23
N PRO A 29 14.10 -1.54 -26.00
CA PRO A 29 15.32 -1.08 -26.68
C PRO A 29 16.49 -2.08 -26.52
N PRO A 30 17.39 -2.23 -27.52
CA PRO A 30 18.44 -3.25 -27.52
C PRO A 30 19.34 -3.27 -26.27
N LYS A 31 19.61 -2.10 -25.69
CA LYS A 31 20.38 -1.95 -24.45
C LYS A 31 19.75 -2.66 -23.23
N TYR A 32 18.44 -2.84 -23.23
CA TYR A 32 17.70 -3.53 -22.18
C TYR A 32 17.43 -5.00 -22.51
N GLN A 33 17.29 -5.35 -23.80
CA GLN A 33 17.14 -6.75 -24.23
C GLN A 33 18.28 -7.64 -23.72
N MET A 34 19.53 -7.14 -23.76
CA MET A 34 20.71 -7.85 -23.24
C MET A 34 20.66 -8.13 -21.73
N ARG A 35 19.81 -7.41 -20.99
CA ARG A 35 19.59 -7.62 -19.55
C ARG A 35 18.47 -8.61 -19.26
N VAL A 36 17.78 -9.09 -20.29
CA VAL A 36 16.62 -9.99 -20.20
C VAL A 36 16.93 -11.29 -20.97
N PRO A 37 17.84 -12.13 -20.45
CA PRO A 37 18.18 -13.39 -21.11
C PRO A 37 17.00 -14.38 -21.05
N ILE A 38 16.97 -15.31 -22.00
CA ILE A 38 15.90 -16.32 -22.10
C ILE A 38 15.75 -17.19 -20.84
N GLU A 39 16.85 -17.43 -20.12
CA GLU A 39 16.85 -18.15 -18.85
C GLU A 39 16.07 -17.39 -17.78
N LEU A 40 16.20 -16.05 -17.74
CA LEU A 40 15.43 -15.20 -16.83
C LEU A 40 13.94 -15.26 -17.16
N LEU A 41 13.57 -15.19 -18.45
CA LEU A 41 12.18 -15.28 -18.89
C LEU A 41 11.58 -16.66 -18.59
N SER A 42 12.36 -17.73 -18.75
CA SER A 42 11.94 -19.10 -18.40
C SER A 42 11.73 -19.26 -16.89
N GLY A 43 12.60 -18.65 -16.08
CA GLY A 43 12.43 -18.59 -14.62
C GLY A 43 11.15 -17.84 -14.24
N LEU A 44 10.92 -16.67 -14.86
CA LEU A 44 9.72 -15.87 -14.65
C LEU A 44 8.43 -16.61 -15.06
N ALA A 45 8.42 -17.30 -16.20
CA ALA A 45 7.28 -18.09 -16.64
C ALA A 45 6.93 -19.20 -15.65
N ASN A 46 7.94 -19.87 -15.06
CA ASN A 46 7.72 -20.87 -14.01
C ASN A 46 7.17 -20.25 -12.71
N CYS A 47 7.67 -19.08 -12.31
CA CYS A 47 7.11 -18.35 -11.17
C CYS A 47 5.65 -17.95 -11.42
N LEU A 48 5.33 -17.47 -12.62
CA LEU A 48 3.96 -17.13 -13.05
C LEU A 48 3.04 -18.35 -13.18
N LEU A 49 3.60 -19.53 -13.43
CA LEU A 49 2.84 -20.78 -13.43
C LEU A 49 2.48 -21.20 -12.00
N ASN A 50 3.35 -20.90 -11.03
CA ASN A 50 3.14 -21.19 -9.62
C ASN A 50 2.47 -20.00 -8.91
N ASP A 51 1.14 -19.97 -8.97
CA ASP A 51 0.30 -18.90 -8.40
C ASP A 51 0.46 -18.73 -6.88
N THR A 52 1.04 -19.72 -6.18
CA THR A 52 1.23 -19.69 -4.71
C THR A 52 2.03 -18.48 -4.25
N VAL A 53 3.11 -18.12 -4.95
CA VAL A 53 3.94 -16.96 -4.54
C VAL A 53 3.16 -15.67 -4.72
N PHE A 54 2.38 -15.55 -5.80
CA PHE A 54 1.55 -14.38 -6.06
C PHE A 54 0.41 -14.25 -5.06
N GLU A 55 -0.25 -15.35 -4.69
CA GLU A 55 -1.29 -15.36 -3.66
C GLU A 55 -0.73 -15.01 -2.27
N ILE A 56 0.48 -15.47 -1.92
CA ILE A 56 1.15 -15.03 -0.69
C ILE A 56 1.41 -13.53 -0.72
N VAL A 57 2.00 -13.01 -1.81
CA VAL A 57 2.29 -11.58 -1.94
C VAL A 57 1.01 -10.75 -1.89
N LYS A 58 -0.08 -11.21 -2.52
CA LYS A 58 -1.40 -10.58 -2.46
C LYS A 58 -1.96 -10.52 -1.05
N GLY A 59 -1.89 -11.64 -0.31
CA GLY A 59 -2.28 -11.67 1.11
C GLY A 59 -1.45 -10.72 1.97
N LEU A 60 -0.13 -10.67 1.78
CA LEU A 60 0.76 -9.74 2.49
C LEU A 60 0.43 -8.27 2.16
N MET A 61 0.13 -7.96 0.90
CA MET A 61 -0.30 -6.61 0.49
C MET A 61 -1.62 -6.20 1.13
N GLU A 62 -2.59 -7.10 1.22
CA GLU A 62 -3.87 -6.81 1.89
C GLU A 62 -3.66 -6.51 3.38
N ILE A 63 -2.85 -7.33 4.08
CA ILE A 63 -2.48 -7.10 5.49
C ILE A 63 -1.79 -5.74 5.64
N GLN A 64 -0.84 -5.42 4.75
CA GLN A 64 -0.16 -4.13 4.75
C GLN A 64 -1.17 -2.98 4.60
N HIS A 65 -2.05 -3.04 3.60
CA HIS A 65 -3.02 -1.98 3.32
C HIS A 65 -3.93 -1.71 4.51
N VAL A 66 -4.43 -2.77 5.16
CA VAL A 66 -5.27 -2.65 6.36
C VAL A 66 -4.48 -2.03 7.52
N THR A 67 -3.22 -2.45 7.70
CA THR A 67 -2.35 -1.92 8.76
C THR A 67 -2.04 -0.43 8.54
N GLU A 68 -1.68 -0.05 7.32
CA GLU A 68 -1.41 1.35 6.96
C GLU A 68 -2.64 2.23 7.16
N LYS A 69 -3.82 1.75 6.74
CA LYS A 69 -5.09 2.44 6.97
C LYS A 69 -5.36 2.65 8.45
N HIS A 70 -5.13 1.62 9.28
CA HIS A 70 -5.34 1.71 10.72
C HIS A 70 -4.39 2.73 11.38
N LEU A 71 -3.09 2.67 11.06
CA LEU A 71 -2.09 3.61 11.57
C LEU A 71 -2.39 5.05 11.15
N PHE A 72 -2.85 5.24 9.91
CA PHE A 72 -3.26 6.56 9.43
C PHE A 72 -4.47 7.10 10.22
N GLN A 73 -5.47 6.26 10.50
CA GLN A 73 -6.62 6.63 11.32
C GLN A 73 -6.22 6.98 12.76
N GLN A 74 -5.33 6.19 13.38
CA GLN A 74 -4.79 6.50 14.71
C GLN A 74 -4.09 7.87 14.74
N ARG A 75 -3.24 8.14 13.73
CA ARG A 75 -2.57 9.44 13.60
C ARG A 75 -3.59 10.59 13.53
N LEU A 76 -4.65 10.42 12.76
CA LEU A 76 -5.69 11.45 12.62
C LEU A 76 -6.44 11.71 13.93
N GLN A 77 -6.73 10.65 14.70
CA GLN A 77 -7.35 10.77 16.03
C GLN A 77 -6.50 11.62 16.96
N VAL A 78 -5.20 11.31 17.08
CA VAL A 78 -4.27 12.05 17.93
C VAL A 78 -4.17 13.52 17.52
N ILE A 79 -4.10 13.81 16.21
CA ILE A 79 -4.06 15.18 15.71
C ILE A 79 -5.34 15.93 16.09
N ASN A 80 -6.50 15.29 15.94
CA ASN A 80 -7.79 15.91 16.28
C ASN A 80 -7.90 16.19 17.78
N GLU A 81 -7.51 15.23 18.63
CA GLU A 81 -7.48 15.40 20.08
C GLU A 81 -6.59 16.56 20.50
N ASN A 82 -5.37 16.64 19.97
CA ASN A 82 -4.45 17.74 20.22
C ASN A 82 -5.03 19.09 19.77
N THR A 83 -5.67 19.12 18.59
CA THR A 83 -6.31 20.35 18.07
C THR A 83 -7.43 20.82 19.00
N LEU A 84 -8.26 19.89 19.49
CA LEU A 84 -9.34 20.20 20.44
C LEU A 84 -8.79 20.70 21.79
N ILE A 85 -7.73 20.09 22.30
CA ILE A 85 -7.07 20.52 23.54
C ILE A 85 -6.54 21.94 23.39
N VAL A 86 -5.80 22.22 22.32
CA VAL A 86 -5.25 23.56 22.04
C VAL A 86 -6.38 24.59 21.93
N SER A 87 -7.44 24.28 21.17
CA SER A 87 -8.59 25.17 21.03
C SER A 87 -9.27 25.46 22.37
N ARG A 88 -9.43 24.44 23.23
CA ARG A 88 -10.01 24.60 24.57
C ARG A 88 -9.14 25.49 25.46
N LEU A 89 -7.82 25.26 25.47
CA LEU A 89 -6.87 26.06 26.24
C LEU A 89 -6.89 27.53 25.80
N LEU A 90 -6.88 27.80 24.50
CA LEU A 90 -6.98 29.16 23.96
C LEU A 90 -8.28 29.84 24.39
N CYS A 91 -9.41 29.14 24.33
CA CYS A 91 -10.71 29.66 24.76
C CYS A 91 -10.79 29.91 26.28
N ALA A 92 -10.15 29.06 27.09
CA ALA A 92 -10.06 29.28 28.52
C ALA A 92 -9.24 30.55 28.85
N MET A 93 -8.10 30.73 28.19
CA MET A 93 -7.23 31.89 28.38
C MET A 93 -7.92 33.21 27.99
N THR A 94 -8.68 33.24 26.90
CA THR A 94 -9.44 34.43 26.48
C THR A 94 -10.57 34.74 27.45
N ASN A 95 -11.32 33.73 27.92
CA ASN A 95 -12.37 33.91 28.92
C ASN A 95 -11.84 34.42 30.27
N ASP A 96 -10.72 33.90 30.75
CA ASP A 96 -10.09 34.39 31.99
C ASP A 96 -9.53 35.81 31.86
N ARG A 97 -9.12 36.21 30.65
CA ARG A 97 -8.74 37.59 30.35
C ARG A 97 -9.96 38.51 30.43
N LEU A 98 -11.07 38.13 29.81
CA LEU A 98 -12.32 38.91 29.83
C LEU A 98 -12.89 39.06 31.25
N LYS A 99 -12.91 37.98 32.05
CA LYS A 99 -13.34 38.03 33.46
C LYS A 99 -12.51 39.02 34.29
N ARG A 100 -11.18 39.05 34.07
CA ARG A 100 -10.30 40.01 34.75
C ARG A 100 -10.59 41.46 34.35
N MET A 101 -10.85 41.72 33.07
CA MET A 101 -11.20 43.06 32.58
C MET A 101 -12.53 43.56 33.16
N VAL A 102 -13.57 42.72 33.18
CA VAL A 102 -14.89 43.07 33.76
C VAL A 102 -14.79 43.34 35.27
N LYS A 103 -13.98 42.57 36.00
CA LYS A 103 -13.80 42.73 37.46
C LYS A 103 -13.00 43.99 37.85
N VAL A 104 -12.29 44.60 36.90
CA VAL A 104 -11.64 45.91 37.06
C VAL A 104 -12.63 47.03 36.73
N GLY A 105 -13.44 46.87 35.69
CA GLY A 105 -14.48 47.85 35.32
C GLY A 105 -15.57 48.06 36.37
N ASN A 106 -15.97 47.01 37.10
CA ASN A 106 -16.97 47.09 38.19
C ASN A 106 -16.41 47.58 39.54
N ARG A 107 -15.12 47.94 39.62
CA ARG A 107 -14.48 48.47 40.84
C ARG A 107 -14.17 49.97 40.77
N LEU A 108 -14.62 50.63 39.70
CA LEU A 108 -14.68 52.07 39.52
C LEU A 108 -16.14 52.50 39.56
#